data_AF-A0A1V3JMJ0-F1
#
_entry.id   AF-A0A1V3JMJ0-F1
#
_cell.length_a   1.000
_cell.length_b   1.000
_cell.length_c   1.000
_cell.angle_alpha   90.00
_cell.angle_beta   90.00
_cell.angle_gamma   90.00
#
_symmetry.space_group_name_H-M   'P 1'
#
loop_
_entity.id
_entity.type
_entity.pdbx_description
1 polymer ?
#
loop_
_entity_poly.entity_id
_entity_poly.type
_entity_poly.pdbx_seq_one_letter_code
_entity_poly.pdbx_strand_id
1 'polypeptide(L)'
;MDSKQIGAWLIHHTNKLNSIENNYSLEYDDIQTAGKAGLLLSSLSASEEQTISIDNARKLARIANIGKLELDSLLKILKECQLIDIDTSYKEIAVLGLTNHSILQHTTDIFRRDGEKELQEAAIQLAEDVSISPKLEKEISQKISDQYHLSEAQTENLFKDSKSFGFVDYEHIDSSNNLIFNGNLFKRDTIEKSTKILSTLNVEEAAKINELNSKLDTYGCIHHDEATQILGDKLYEKVISIGLFDISFISNESGRIGFITKPSAFQKFGSNSMLDDTFDLAKAFISSITYGMKNSTYARGRINNVEALLKKLIGGGTVGPVEAIGQDYKLLELRGVVKITPTINYNQEVFSMKLLKKEIGELALNILTTGSANEYSLNLPNITGSMNNFEAPEQHRVTTRKKQVELNPQITHDILLSLRTGGV
;
A
#
# COMPACT_ATOMS: atom_id res chain seq x y z
N MET A 1 -7.40 0.55 -20.11
CA MET A 1 -7.31 1.15 -18.77
C MET A 1 -7.69 2.61 -18.84
N ASP A 2 -8.36 3.14 -17.83
CA ASP A 2 -8.56 4.60 -17.74
C ASP A 2 -7.27 5.31 -17.28
N SER A 3 -7.21 6.65 -17.42
CA SER A 3 -6.02 7.42 -17.06
C SER A 3 -5.69 7.37 -15.56
N LYS A 4 -6.66 7.12 -14.68
CA LYS A 4 -6.41 7.06 -13.23
C LYS A 4 -5.73 5.75 -12.85
N GLN A 5 -6.17 4.65 -13.47
CA GLN A 5 -5.56 3.34 -13.32
C GLN A 5 -4.11 3.36 -13.78
N ILE A 6 -3.82 3.98 -14.93
CA ILE A 6 -2.45 4.14 -15.43
C ILE A 6 -1.60 4.95 -14.44
N GLY A 7 -2.13 6.07 -13.93
CA GLY A 7 -1.46 6.91 -12.95
C GLY A 7 -1.09 6.15 -11.68
N ALA A 8 -1.97 5.24 -11.27
CA ALA A 8 -1.76 4.43 -10.09
C ALA A 8 -0.62 3.42 -10.35
N TRP A 9 -0.65 2.73 -11.49
CA TRP A 9 0.39 1.80 -11.89
C TRP A 9 1.76 2.47 -12.04
N LEU A 10 1.82 3.68 -12.58
CA LEU A 10 3.04 4.48 -12.67
C LEU A 10 3.68 4.70 -11.30
N ILE A 11 2.87 5.03 -10.31
CA ILE A 11 3.34 5.24 -8.93
C ILE A 11 3.75 3.92 -8.27
N HIS A 12 2.97 2.85 -8.48
CA HIS A 12 3.37 1.51 -8.04
C HIS A 12 4.75 1.12 -8.57
N HIS A 13 4.95 1.25 -9.89
CA HIS A 13 6.20 0.87 -10.52
C HIS A 13 7.35 1.76 -10.06
N THR A 14 7.10 3.06 -9.87
CA THR A 14 8.09 3.97 -9.28
C THR A 14 8.50 3.56 -7.87
N ASN A 15 7.54 3.16 -7.02
CA ASN A 15 7.84 2.65 -5.68
C ASN A 15 8.68 1.37 -5.73
N LYS A 16 8.38 0.46 -6.66
CA LYS A 16 9.19 -0.75 -6.90
C LYS A 16 10.61 -0.42 -7.37
N LEU A 17 10.75 0.45 -8.35
CA LEU A 17 12.05 0.91 -8.86
C LEU A 17 12.88 1.59 -7.76
N ASN A 18 12.25 2.43 -6.94
CA ASN A 18 12.89 3.11 -5.81
C ASN A 18 13.38 2.15 -4.71
N SER A 19 12.83 0.94 -4.63
CA SER A 19 13.22 -0.06 -3.63
C SER A 19 14.50 -0.83 -4.02
N ILE A 20 14.98 -0.64 -5.25
CA ILE A 20 16.11 -1.37 -5.81
C ILE A 20 17.30 -0.40 -5.90
N GLU A 21 18.45 -0.80 -5.36
CA GLU A 21 19.65 0.03 -5.41
C GLU A 21 20.15 0.17 -6.85
N ASN A 22 19.97 1.36 -7.47
CA ASN A 22 20.62 1.90 -8.68
C ASN A 22 20.90 0.94 -9.87
N ASN A 23 20.12 -0.14 -10.02
CA ASN A 23 20.34 -1.20 -11.01
C ASN A 23 19.14 -1.40 -11.97
N TYR A 24 18.28 -0.41 -12.14
CA TYR A 24 17.19 -0.49 -13.14
C TYR A 24 17.60 0.13 -14.47
N SER A 25 17.05 -0.41 -15.56
CA SER A 25 17.30 0.03 -16.94
C SER A 25 16.75 1.45 -17.18
N LEU A 26 17.46 2.26 -17.97
CA LEU A 26 17.01 3.58 -18.44
C LEU A 26 15.70 3.50 -19.25
N GLU A 27 15.32 2.28 -19.68
CA GLU A 27 14.09 2.00 -20.41
C GLU A 27 12.80 2.31 -19.62
N TYR A 28 12.88 2.54 -18.30
CA TYR A 28 11.74 2.86 -17.43
C TYR A 28 11.82 4.26 -16.80
N ASP A 29 12.67 5.14 -17.33
CA ASP A 29 12.88 6.49 -16.79
C ASP A 29 11.61 7.35 -16.83
N ASP A 30 10.71 7.14 -17.79
CA ASP A 30 9.48 7.93 -17.88
C ASP A 30 8.44 7.50 -16.85
N ILE A 31 8.33 6.20 -16.57
CA ILE A 31 7.56 5.69 -15.43
C ILE A 31 8.07 6.36 -14.17
N GLN A 32 9.38 6.37 -13.96
CA GLN A 32 9.97 6.93 -12.75
C GLN A 32 9.77 8.45 -12.66
N THR A 33 9.96 9.17 -13.75
CA THR A 33 9.79 10.62 -13.81
C THR A 33 8.35 11.01 -13.52
N ALA A 34 7.39 10.39 -14.21
CA ALA A 34 5.97 10.65 -14.03
C ALA A 34 5.51 10.26 -12.63
N GLY A 35 5.87 9.06 -12.15
CA GLY A 35 5.50 8.61 -10.82
C GLY A 35 6.10 9.48 -9.72
N LYS A 36 7.38 9.86 -9.80
CA LYS A 36 7.98 10.80 -8.84
C LYS A 36 7.34 12.20 -8.89
N ALA A 37 6.95 12.67 -10.08
CA ALA A 37 6.21 13.92 -10.20
C ALA A 37 4.83 13.83 -9.54
N GLY A 38 4.09 12.73 -9.74
CA GLY A 38 2.81 12.46 -9.09
C GLY A 38 2.92 12.34 -7.56
N LEU A 39 3.96 11.65 -7.08
CA LEU A 39 4.28 11.52 -5.65
C LEU A 39 4.62 12.87 -5.01
N LEU A 40 5.45 13.67 -5.69
CA LEU A 40 5.77 15.02 -5.26
C LEU A 40 4.51 15.88 -5.21
N LEU A 41 3.77 15.95 -6.31
CA LEU A 41 2.55 16.73 -6.41
C LEU A 41 1.59 16.36 -5.30
N SER A 42 1.39 15.07 -5.04
CA SER A 42 0.55 14.64 -3.94
C SER A 42 1.06 15.04 -2.57
N SER A 43 2.37 15.09 -2.37
CA SER A 43 2.95 15.50 -1.09
C SER A 43 2.81 17.01 -0.88
N LEU A 44 2.83 17.79 -1.96
CA LEU A 44 2.72 19.24 -1.95
C LEU A 44 1.26 19.74 -1.97
N SER A 45 0.32 18.97 -2.51
CA SER A 45 -1.08 19.39 -2.70
C SER A 45 -1.90 19.26 -1.42
N ALA A 46 -2.89 20.13 -1.28
CA ALA A 46 -3.98 20.02 -0.32
C ALA A 46 -5.32 19.99 -1.06
N SER A 47 -6.42 19.83 -0.32
CA SER A 47 -7.77 19.89 -0.90
C SER A 47 -8.11 21.26 -1.50
N GLU A 48 -7.50 22.31 -0.98
CA GLU A 48 -7.58 23.68 -1.49
C GLU A 48 -6.19 24.15 -1.91
N GLU A 49 -6.16 25.21 -2.73
CA GLU A 49 -4.92 25.86 -3.13
C GLU A 49 -4.14 26.32 -1.90
N GLN A 50 -2.83 26.10 -1.91
CA GLN A 50 -1.97 26.49 -0.80
C GLN A 50 -0.61 26.98 -1.27
N THR A 51 0.01 27.80 -0.42
CA THR A 51 1.39 28.23 -0.57
C THR A 51 2.26 27.51 0.45
N ILE A 52 3.34 26.88 -0.01
CA ILE A 52 4.31 26.19 0.83
C ILE A 52 5.70 26.79 0.63
N SER A 53 6.50 26.85 1.70
CA SER A 53 7.89 27.26 1.58
C SER A 53 8.73 26.18 0.90
N ILE A 54 9.77 26.60 0.17
CA ILE A 54 10.69 25.68 -0.51
C ILE A 54 11.38 24.70 0.47
N ASP A 55 11.63 25.13 1.71
CA ASP A 55 12.22 24.27 2.73
C ASP A 55 11.26 23.19 3.22
N ASN A 56 9.96 23.49 3.29
CA ASN A 56 8.95 22.48 3.56
C ASN A 56 8.76 21.54 2.36
N ALA A 57 8.74 22.07 1.14
CA ALA A 57 8.70 21.26 -0.08
C ALA A 57 9.87 20.27 -0.15
N ARG A 58 11.09 20.71 0.21
CA ARG A 58 12.27 19.83 0.30
C ARG A 58 12.13 18.72 1.34
N LYS A 59 11.51 19.00 2.50
CA LYS A 59 11.26 17.97 3.52
C LYS A 59 10.25 16.94 3.01
N LEU A 60 9.17 17.40 2.38
CA LEU A 60 8.14 16.55 1.79
C LEU A 60 8.71 15.68 0.65
N ALA A 61 9.52 16.26 -0.23
CA ALA A 61 10.20 15.54 -1.29
C ALA A 61 11.10 14.43 -0.76
N ARG A 62 11.88 14.68 0.31
CA ARG A 62 12.71 13.65 0.95
C ARG A 62 11.89 12.50 1.52
N ILE A 63 10.73 12.78 2.09
CA ILE A 63 9.81 11.74 2.58
C ILE A 63 9.34 10.88 1.41
N ALA A 64 9.04 11.50 0.27
CA ALA A 64 8.64 10.82 -0.97
C ALA A 64 9.81 10.14 -1.73
N ASN A 65 10.98 9.98 -1.09
CA ASN A 65 12.20 9.41 -1.67
C ASN A 65 12.70 10.16 -2.93
N ILE A 66 12.53 11.48 -2.95
CA ILE A 66 13.00 12.36 -4.02
C ILE A 66 14.28 13.05 -3.56
N GLY A 67 15.35 12.87 -4.33
CA GLY A 67 16.66 13.44 -4.06
C GLY A 67 16.70 14.96 -4.28
N LYS A 68 17.69 15.62 -3.67
CA LYS A 68 17.90 17.07 -3.85
C LYS A 68 18.10 17.46 -5.33
N LEU A 69 18.82 16.62 -6.08
CA LEU A 69 19.13 16.87 -7.49
C LEU A 69 17.92 16.63 -8.41
N GLU A 70 16.95 15.83 -7.97
CA GLU A 70 15.75 15.49 -8.74
C GLU A 70 14.64 16.53 -8.55
N LEU A 71 14.56 17.12 -7.34
CA LEU A 71 13.49 18.03 -6.96
C LEU A 71 13.30 19.19 -7.93
N ASP A 72 14.39 19.87 -8.32
CA ASP A 72 14.30 21.06 -9.17
C ASP A 72 13.74 20.71 -10.55
N SER A 73 14.13 19.56 -11.10
CA SER A 73 13.61 19.04 -12.37
C SER A 73 12.13 18.66 -12.27
N LEU A 74 11.71 17.99 -11.20
CA LEU A 74 10.31 17.63 -11.00
C LEU A 74 9.42 18.85 -10.79
N LEU A 75 9.88 19.85 -10.02
CA LEU A 75 9.17 21.12 -9.86
C LEU A 75 9.01 21.85 -11.21
N LYS A 76 10.03 21.80 -12.07
CA LYS A 76 9.94 22.36 -13.42
C LYS A 76 8.86 21.65 -14.24
N ILE A 77 8.82 20.31 -14.23
CA ILE A 77 7.77 19.52 -14.92
C ILE A 77 6.38 19.91 -14.41
N LEU A 78 6.18 19.95 -13.09
CA LEU A 78 4.89 20.31 -12.49
C LEU A 78 4.46 21.75 -12.84
N LYS A 79 5.43 22.68 -12.92
CA LYS A 79 5.18 24.07 -13.35
C LYS A 79 4.81 24.16 -14.83
N GLU A 80 5.49 23.41 -15.70
CA GLU A 80 5.14 23.31 -17.13
C GLU A 80 3.73 22.75 -17.34
N CYS A 81 3.32 21.81 -16.48
CA CYS A 81 1.96 21.27 -16.44
C CYS A 81 0.93 22.20 -15.78
N GLN A 82 1.33 23.40 -15.34
CA GLN A 82 0.49 24.40 -14.67
C GLN A 82 -0.14 23.89 -13.35
N LEU A 83 0.49 22.93 -12.68
CA LEU A 83 0.02 22.35 -11.42
C LEU A 83 0.55 23.09 -10.19
N ILE A 84 1.67 23.80 -10.38
CA ILE A 84 2.29 24.66 -9.39
C ILE A 84 2.77 25.94 -10.05
N ASP A 85 2.95 26.98 -9.24
CA ASP A 85 3.79 28.12 -9.59
C ASP A 85 4.86 28.33 -8.51
N ILE A 86 6.00 28.86 -8.92
CA ILE A 86 7.15 29.13 -8.05
C ILE A 86 7.44 30.61 -8.17
N ASP A 87 7.43 31.31 -7.03
CA ASP A 87 7.76 32.72 -6.99
C ASP A 87 9.17 32.97 -7.54
N THR A 88 9.36 34.14 -8.15
CA THR A 88 10.63 34.67 -8.65
C THR A 88 11.78 34.60 -7.64
N SER A 89 11.49 34.69 -6.34
CA SER A 89 12.49 34.58 -5.29
C SER A 89 12.87 33.13 -4.92
N TYR A 90 12.20 32.13 -5.51
CA TYR A 90 12.35 30.69 -5.22
C TYR A 90 12.18 30.32 -3.74
N LYS A 91 11.39 31.11 -3.00
CA LYS A 91 11.13 30.87 -1.57
C LYS A 91 9.82 30.13 -1.32
N GLU A 92 8.85 30.32 -2.20
CA GLU A 92 7.49 29.83 -2.03
C GLU A 92 7.00 29.17 -3.31
N ILE A 93 6.17 28.15 -3.14
CA ILE A 93 5.51 27.39 -4.19
C ILE A 93 4.02 27.48 -3.94
N ALA A 94 3.27 28.01 -4.91
CA ALA A 94 1.81 27.92 -4.94
C ALA A 94 1.43 26.60 -5.61
N VAL A 95 0.54 25.84 -4.99
CA VAL A 95 0.14 24.50 -5.43
C VAL A 95 -1.37 24.46 -5.56
N LEU A 96 -1.88 24.00 -6.71
CA LEU A 96 -3.31 23.87 -6.93
C LEU A 96 -3.95 22.91 -5.91
N GLY A 97 -5.18 23.22 -5.52
CA GLY A 97 -6.01 22.29 -4.77
C GLY A 97 -6.39 21.10 -5.66
N LEU A 98 -5.88 19.92 -5.35
CA LEU A 98 -6.06 18.73 -6.19
C LEU A 98 -6.63 17.56 -5.39
N THR A 99 -7.50 16.80 -6.04
CA THR A 99 -7.95 15.50 -5.55
C THR A 99 -6.96 14.40 -5.95
N ASN A 100 -7.01 13.24 -5.29
CA ASN A 100 -6.21 12.08 -5.71
C ASN A 100 -6.51 11.66 -7.16
N HIS A 101 -7.77 11.73 -7.57
CA HIS A 101 -8.16 11.39 -8.94
C HIS A 101 -7.51 12.32 -9.97
N SER A 102 -7.43 13.63 -9.68
CA SER A 102 -6.75 14.58 -10.57
C SER A 102 -5.24 14.38 -10.53
N ILE A 103 -4.63 14.10 -9.37
CA ILE A 103 -3.19 13.79 -9.29
C ILE A 103 -2.84 12.56 -10.14
N LEU A 104 -3.63 11.49 -10.04
CA LEU A 104 -3.46 10.28 -10.85
C LEU A 104 -3.58 10.56 -12.34
N GLN A 105 -4.56 11.36 -12.73
CA GLN A 105 -4.73 11.77 -14.11
C GLN A 105 -3.53 12.58 -14.60
N HIS A 106 -3.09 13.59 -13.85
CA HIS A 106 -1.90 14.38 -14.19
C HIS A 106 -0.62 13.56 -14.24
N THR A 107 -0.50 12.54 -13.39
CA THR A 107 0.62 11.58 -13.43
C THR A 107 0.68 10.87 -14.78
N THR A 108 -0.48 10.41 -15.29
CA THR A 108 -0.58 9.82 -16.63
C THR A 108 -0.32 10.82 -17.73
N ASP A 109 -0.82 12.05 -17.59
CA ASP A 109 -0.61 13.11 -18.59
C ASP A 109 0.88 13.46 -18.70
N ILE A 110 1.62 13.50 -17.58
CA ILE A 110 3.08 13.68 -17.55
C ILE A 110 3.79 12.51 -18.26
N PHE A 111 3.39 11.27 -17.96
CA PHE A 111 3.97 10.08 -18.59
C PHE A 111 3.80 10.05 -20.12
N ARG A 112 2.65 10.51 -20.62
CA ARG A 112 2.30 10.49 -22.05
C ARG A 112 2.79 11.71 -22.84
N ARG A 113 3.48 12.64 -22.20
CA ARG A 113 3.79 13.94 -22.81
C ARG A 113 4.73 13.81 -24.02
N ASP A 114 5.76 12.98 -23.93
CA ASP A 114 6.84 12.95 -24.92
C ASP A 114 7.37 11.52 -25.18
N GLY A 115 7.64 11.17 -26.44
CA GLY A 115 8.41 9.97 -26.83
C GLY A 115 7.61 8.66 -26.98
N GLU A 116 8.29 7.66 -27.51
CA GLU A 116 7.82 6.27 -27.62
C GLU A 116 7.80 5.61 -26.23
N LYS A 117 6.69 4.95 -25.87
CA LYS A 117 6.40 4.42 -24.53
C LYS A 117 5.91 2.98 -24.55
N GLU A 118 6.00 2.29 -25.68
CA GLU A 118 5.39 0.98 -25.94
C GLU A 118 5.81 -0.05 -24.89
N LEU A 119 7.11 -0.12 -24.58
CA LEU A 119 7.63 -1.03 -23.55
C LEU A 119 7.10 -0.70 -22.15
N GLN A 120 7.03 0.58 -21.80
CA GLN A 120 6.57 1.04 -20.49
C GLN A 120 5.05 0.90 -20.33
N GLU A 121 4.28 1.18 -21.39
CA GLU A 121 2.84 0.88 -21.44
C GLU A 121 2.58 -0.62 -21.38
N ALA A 122 3.41 -1.45 -22.03
CA ALA A 122 3.35 -2.90 -21.93
C ALA A 122 3.58 -3.39 -20.49
N ALA A 123 4.53 -2.80 -19.75
CA ALA A 123 4.76 -3.12 -18.34
C ALA A 123 3.52 -2.80 -17.47
N ILE A 124 2.93 -1.63 -17.69
CA ILE A 124 1.72 -1.20 -16.98
C ILE A 124 0.54 -2.13 -17.30
N GLN A 125 0.36 -2.48 -18.58
CA GLN A 125 -0.72 -3.38 -19.01
C GLN A 125 -0.51 -4.81 -18.51
N LEU A 126 0.74 -5.29 -18.47
CA LEU A 126 1.08 -6.59 -17.90
C LEU A 126 0.65 -6.63 -16.43
N ALA A 127 1.02 -5.62 -15.63
CA ALA A 127 0.64 -5.54 -14.22
C ALA A 127 -0.88 -5.50 -14.02
N GLU A 128 -1.60 -4.78 -14.88
CA GLU A 128 -3.06 -4.75 -14.87
C GLU A 128 -3.67 -6.11 -15.18
N ASP A 129 -3.24 -6.77 -16.26
CA ASP A 129 -3.77 -8.05 -16.70
C ASP A 129 -3.59 -9.14 -15.64
N VAL A 130 -2.43 -9.16 -14.98
CA VAL A 130 -2.10 -10.17 -13.95
C VAL A 130 -2.67 -9.84 -12.57
N SER A 131 -3.21 -8.64 -12.38
CA SER A 131 -4.00 -8.29 -11.19
C SER A 131 -5.40 -8.87 -11.17
N ILE A 132 -5.98 -9.03 -12.37
CA ILE A 132 -7.33 -9.56 -12.52
C ILE A 132 -7.31 -11.04 -12.12
N SER A 133 -6.35 -11.78 -12.65
CA SER A 133 -6.15 -13.21 -12.36
C SER A 133 -4.72 -13.62 -12.70
N PRO A 134 -4.14 -14.65 -12.06
CA PRO A 134 -2.88 -15.24 -12.51
C PRO A 134 -2.93 -15.70 -13.98
N LYS A 135 -1.84 -15.51 -14.73
CA LYS A 135 -1.70 -15.85 -16.16
C LYS A 135 -0.44 -16.68 -16.41
N LEU A 136 -0.48 -17.57 -17.41
CA LEU A 136 0.74 -18.24 -17.85
C LEU A 136 1.58 -17.25 -18.66
N GLU A 137 2.89 -17.22 -18.40
CA GLU A 137 3.83 -16.30 -19.04
C GLU A 137 3.76 -16.39 -20.57
N LYS A 138 3.70 -17.60 -21.13
CA LYS A 138 3.62 -17.82 -22.58
C LYS A 138 2.36 -17.22 -23.21
N GLU A 139 1.21 -17.37 -22.55
CA GLU A 139 -0.08 -16.88 -23.07
C GLU A 139 -0.12 -15.36 -23.08
N ILE A 140 0.33 -14.74 -21.99
CA ILE A 140 0.31 -13.29 -21.85
C ILE A 140 1.42 -12.61 -22.65
N SER A 141 2.57 -13.29 -22.81
CA SER A 141 3.70 -12.79 -23.60
C SER A 141 3.33 -12.55 -25.05
N GLN A 142 2.63 -13.49 -25.69
CA GLN A 142 2.18 -13.31 -27.07
C GLN A 142 1.21 -12.13 -27.19
N LYS A 143 0.21 -12.07 -26.30
CA LYS A 143 -0.78 -10.97 -26.28
C LYS A 143 -0.10 -9.61 -26.14
N ILE A 144 0.83 -9.46 -25.20
CA ILE A 144 1.51 -8.19 -24.92
C ILE A 144 2.45 -7.80 -26.06
N SER A 145 3.23 -8.74 -26.59
CA SER A 145 4.12 -8.49 -27.73
C SER A 145 3.34 -8.01 -28.95
N ASP A 146 2.23 -8.68 -29.28
CA ASP A 146 1.38 -8.32 -30.42
C ASP A 146 0.72 -6.94 -30.23
N GLN A 147 0.22 -6.66 -29.01
CA GLN A 147 -0.49 -5.42 -28.70
C GLN A 147 0.41 -4.18 -28.73
N TYR A 148 1.65 -4.31 -28.26
CA TYR A 148 2.60 -3.19 -28.16
C TYR A 148 3.70 -3.23 -29.22
N HIS A 149 3.57 -4.14 -30.20
CA HIS A 149 4.52 -4.31 -31.31
C HIS A 149 5.98 -4.49 -30.84
N LEU A 150 6.16 -5.23 -29.75
CA LEU A 150 7.48 -5.48 -29.17
C LEU A 150 8.19 -6.60 -29.93
N SER A 151 9.49 -6.41 -30.19
CA SER A 151 10.35 -7.51 -30.65
C SER A 151 10.44 -8.64 -29.61
N GLU A 152 10.88 -9.82 -30.04
CA GLU A 152 11.11 -10.97 -29.14
C GLU A 152 12.06 -10.59 -27.99
N ALA A 153 13.18 -9.92 -28.29
CA ALA A 153 14.14 -9.46 -27.28
C ALA A 153 13.54 -8.43 -26.30
N GLN A 154 12.74 -7.48 -26.78
CA GLN A 154 12.06 -6.51 -25.91
C GLN A 154 11.02 -7.19 -25.03
N THR A 155 10.32 -8.18 -25.56
CA THR A 155 9.33 -8.96 -24.82
C THR A 155 10.03 -9.77 -23.72
N GLU A 156 11.09 -10.50 -24.04
CA GLU A 156 11.88 -11.24 -23.05
C GLU A 156 12.42 -10.33 -21.93
N ASN A 157 12.98 -9.17 -22.31
CA ASN A 157 13.45 -8.17 -21.35
C ASN A 157 12.32 -7.63 -20.47
N LEU A 158 11.15 -7.31 -21.04
CA LEU A 158 9.98 -6.85 -20.29
C LEU A 158 9.61 -7.83 -19.19
N PHE A 159 9.49 -9.13 -19.50
CA PHE A 159 9.12 -10.13 -18.50
C PHE A 159 10.22 -10.34 -17.46
N LYS A 160 11.48 -10.36 -17.89
CA LYS A 160 12.64 -10.45 -16.98
C LYS A 160 12.67 -9.28 -16.00
N ASP A 161 12.54 -8.06 -16.50
CA ASP A 161 12.57 -6.84 -15.72
C ASP A 161 11.35 -6.72 -14.82
N SER A 162 10.16 -7.04 -15.32
CA SER A 162 8.92 -7.01 -14.52
C SER A 162 9.01 -7.95 -13.31
N LYS A 163 9.63 -9.12 -13.47
CA LYS A 163 9.90 -10.08 -12.38
C LYS A 163 11.01 -9.59 -11.45
N SER A 164 12.11 -9.08 -12.01
CA SER A 164 13.28 -8.60 -11.26
C SER A 164 12.93 -7.38 -10.40
N PHE A 165 12.19 -6.43 -10.98
CA PHE A 165 11.79 -5.19 -10.32
C PHE A 165 10.58 -5.37 -9.41
N GLY A 166 9.85 -6.48 -9.52
CA GLY A 166 8.65 -6.74 -8.74
C GLY A 166 7.43 -5.94 -9.20
N PHE A 167 7.36 -5.58 -10.48
CA PHE A 167 6.12 -5.10 -11.10
C PHE A 167 5.05 -6.21 -11.08
N VAL A 168 5.50 -7.45 -11.22
CA VAL A 168 4.70 -8.66 -11.10
C VAL A 168 5.40 -9.68 -10.21
N ASP A 169 4.60 -10.54 -9.60
CA ASP A 169 5.06 -11.76 -8.94
C ASP A 169 5.01 -12.94 -9.89
N TYR A 170 5.81 -13.98 -9.63
CA TYR A 170 5.82 -15.20 -10.43
C TYR A 170 6.09 -16.44 -9.59
N GLU A 171 5.61 -17.59 -10.06
CA GLU A 171 5.94 -18.92 -9.55
C GLU A 171 6.22 -19.89 -10.70
N HIS A 172 7.15 -20.83 -10.48
CA HIS A 172 7.52 -21.87 -11.45
C HIS A 172 6.61 -23.09 -11.32
N ILE A 173 5.64 -23.25 -12.22
CA ILE A 173 4.67 -24.36 -12.15
C ILE A 173 5.30 -25.69 -12.60
N ASP A 174 6.10 -25.65 -13.68
CA ASP A 174 6.84 -26.80 -14.19
C ASP A 174 8.15 -26.35 -14.86
N SER A 175 8.90 -27.28 -15.44
CA SER A 175 10.20 -27.03 -16.08
C SER A 175 10.15 -26.03 -17.24
N SER A 176 8.96 -25.69 -17.74
CA SER A 176 8.76 -24.90 -18.95
C SER A 176 7.76 -23.75 -18.80
N ASN A 177 7.03 -23.67 -17.69
CA ASN A 177 5.91 -22.75 -17.53
C ASN A 177 6.01 -21.97 -16.21
N ASN A 178 5.95 -20.65 -16.34
CA ASN A 178 5.82 -19.73 -15.22
C ASN A 178 4.38 -19.21 -15.16
N LEU A 179 3.89 -19.05 -13.95
CA LEU A 179 2.64 -18.36 -13.68
C LEU A 179 2.97 -16.98 -13.10
N ILE A 180 2.39 -15.93 -13.68
CA ILE A 180 2.60 -14.54 -13.31
C ILE A 180 1.31 -13.96 -12.74
N PHE A 181 1.42 -13.16 -11.69
CA PHE A 181 0.29 -12.60 -10.96
C PHE A 181 0.69 -11.29 -10.26
N ASN A 182 -0.28 -10.53 -9.78
CA ASN A 182 -0.02 -9.42 -8.88
C ASN A 182 -0.09 -9.91 -7.43
N GLY A 183 0.85 -9.55 -6.56
CA GLY A 183 0.83 -9.96 -5.15
C GLY A 183 -0.43 -9.52 -4.38
N ASN A 184 -1.18 -8.54 -4.86
CA ASN A 184 -2.38 -8.02 -4.23
C ASN A 184 -3.68 -8.51 -4.91
N LEU A 185 -3.77 -9.79 -5.28
CA LEU A 185 -4.92 -10.36 -6.01
C LEU A 185 -6.28 -10.04 -5.38
N PHE A 186 -6.38 -9.96 -4.06
CA PHE A 186 -7.65 -9.81 -3.35
C PHE A 186 -8.10 -8.36 -3.12
N LYS A 187 -7.40 -7.37 -3.69
CA LYS A 187 -7.81 -5.95 -3.64
C LYS A 187 -9.02 -5.63 -4.52
N ARG A 188 -9.25 -6.41 -5.57
CA ARG A 188 -10.40 -6.28 -6.49
C ARG A 188 -11.07 -7.63 -6.68
N ASP A 189 -12.38 -7.61 -6.99
CA ASP A 189 -13.17 -8.82 -7.28
C ASP A 189 -13.08 -9.86 -6.16
N THR A 190 -12.95 -9.39 -4.91
CA THR A 190 -12.65 -10.22 -3.74
C THR A 190 -13.71 -11.29 -3.51
N ILE A 191 -14.98 -11.01 -3.80
CA ILE A 191 -16.07 -11.99 -3.63
C ILE A 191 -15.86 -13.18 -4.56
N GLU A 192 -15.64 -12.95 -5.86
CA GLU A 192 -15.43 -14.02 -6.83
C GLU A 192 -14.16 -14.81 -6.52
N LYS A 193 -13.05 -14.12 -6.24
CA LYS A 193 -11.77 -14.74 -5.91
C LYS A 193 -11.82 -15.56 -4.63
N SER A 194 -12.40 -15.01 -3.56
CA SER A 194 -12.59 -15.73 -2.30
C SER A 194 -13.49 -16.95 -2.50
N THR A 195 -14.53 -16.85 -3.33
CA THR A 195 -15.39 -18.01 -3.64
C THR A 195 -14.61 -19.11 -4.36
N LYS A 196 -13.78 -18.78 -5.34
CA LYS A 196 -12.89 -19.74 -6.03
C LYS A 196 -11.93 -20.44 -5.07
N ILE A 197 -11.34 -19.70 -4.12
CA ILE A 197 -10.49 -20.32 -3.09
C ILE A 197 -11.30 -21.21 -2.16
N LEU A 198 -12.42 -20.72 -1.63
CA LEU A 198 -13.25 -21.48 -0.70
C LEU A 198 -13.75 -22.79 -1.33
N SER A 199 -14.02 -22.80 -2.65
CA SER A 199 -14.43 -24.02 -3.35
C SER A 199 -13.32 -25.08 -3.47
N THR A 200 -12.05 -24.71 -3.32
CA THR A 200 -10.92 -25.67 -3.37
C THR A 200 -10.46 -26.11 -1.98
N LEU A 201 -11.04 -25.55 -0.93
CA LEU A 201 -10.77 -25.93 0.45
C LEU A 201 -11.73 -27.03 0.91
N ASN A 202 -11.28 -27.81 1.89
CA ASN A 202 -12.17 -28.75 2.55
C ASN A 202 -13.15 -28.02 3.49
N VAL A 203 -14.20 -28.73 3.93
CA VAL A 203 -15.28 -28.15 4.76
C VAL A 203 -14.75 -27.54 6.06
N GLU A 204 -13.73 -28.14 6.68
CA GLU A 204 -13.14 -27.65 7.92
C GLU A 204 -12.34 -26.36 7.69
N GLU A 205 -11.51 -26.33 6.64
CA GLU A 205 -10.74 -25.14 6.24
C GLU A 205 -11.67 -23.97 5.89
N ALA A 206 -12.73 -24.22 5.13
CA ALA A 206 -13.72 -23.21 4.79
C ALA A 206 -14.44 -22.65 6.03
N ALA A 207 -14.76 -23.50 7.01
CA ALA A 207 -15.36 -23.07 8.28
C ALA A 207 -14.43 -22.14 9.07
N LYS A 208 -13.13 -22.46 9.16
CA LYS A 208 -12.12 -21.64 9.84
C LYS A 208 -11.93 -20.27 9.18
N ILE A 209 -11.92 -20.22 7.85
CA ILE A 209 -11.86 -18.96 7.10
C ILE A 209 -13.12 -18.11 7.37
N ASN A 210 -14.30 -18.73 7.39
CA ASN A 210 -15.55 -18.03 7.68
C ASN A 210 -15.61 -17.49 9.12
N GLU A 211 -15.06 -18.24 10.09
CA GLU A 211 -14.91 -17.77 11.47
C GLU A 211 -14.01 -16.53 11.54
N LEU A 212 -12.82 -16.59 10.93
CA LEU A 212 -11.90 -15.45 10.90
C LEU A 212 -12.52 -14.24 10.20
N ASN A 213 -13.21 -14.46 9.07
CA ASN A 213 -13.94 -13.42 8.35
C ASN A 213 -14.99 -12.75 9.24
N SER A 214 -15.78 -13.53 9.98
CA SER A 214 -16.83 -13.00 10.87
C SER A 214 -16.24 -12.12 11.97
N LYS A 215 -15.10 -12.54 12.55
CA LYS A 215 -14.40 -11.71 13.53
C LYS A 215 -13.84 -10.43 12.90
N LEU A 216 -13.28 -10.51 11.70
CA LEU A 216 -12.75 -9.33 11.01
C LEU A 216 -13.86 -8.35 10.59
N ASP A 217 -15.04 -8.85 10.21
CA ASP A 217 -16.21 -7.99 9.96
C ASP A 217 -16.73 -7.30 11.24
N THR A 218 -16.48 -7.91 12.40
CA THR A 218 -16.89 -7.35 13.70
C THR A 218 -15.87 -6.36 14.26
N TYR A 219 -14.57 -6.67 14.17
CA TYR A 219 -13.52 -5.94 14.85
C TYR A 219 -12.62 -5.13 13.91
N GLY A 220 -12.68 -5.37 12.59
CA GLY A 220 -11.82 -4.76 11.56
C GLY A 220 -10.37 -5.24 11.56
N CYS A 221 -9.84 -5.58 12.72
CA CYS A 221 -8.45 -5.94 12.95
C CYS A 221 -8.35 -6.97 14.08
N ILE A 222 -7.53 -8.01 13.90
CA ILE A 222 -7.35 -9.10 14.88
C ILE A 222 -5.86 -9.36 15.10
N HIS A 223 -5.49 -9.80 16.29
CA HIS A 223 -4.11 -10.20 16.61
C HIS A 223 -3.69 -11.42 15.77
N HIS A 224 -2.43 -11.44 15.29
CA HIS A 224 -1.98 -12.54 14.44
C HIS A 224 -2.07 -13.91 15.13
N ASP A 225 -1.70 -14.01 16.42
CA ASP A 225 -1.80 -15.27 17.18
C ASP A 225 -3.24 -15.82 17.24
N GLU A 226 -4.24 -14.94 17.36
CA GLU A 226 -5.64 -15.35 17.38
C GLU A 226 -6.05 -15.91 16.01
N ALA A 227 -5.60 -15.29 14.91
CA ALA A 227 -5.84 -15.82 13.57
C ALA A 227 -5.11 -17.14 13.33
N THR A 228 -3.88 -17.28 13.81
CA THR A 228 -3.11 -18.54 13.74
C THR A 228 -3.80 -19.65 14.54
N GLN A 229 -4.39 -19.35 15.71
CA GLN A 229 -5.18 -20.31 16.48
C GLN A 229 -6.45 -20.77 15.74
N ILE A 230 -7.16 -19.86 15.07
CA ILE A 230 -8.37 -20.19 14.30
C ILE A 230 -8.02 -21.05 13.08
N LEU A 231 -7.05 -20.62 12.29
CA LEU A 231 -6.73 -21.25 11.01
C LEU A 231 -5.87 -22.52 11.19
N GLY A 232 -4.98 -22.53 12.19
CA GLY A 232 -3.85 -23.44 12.27
C GLY A 232 -2.74 -23.08 11.29
N ASP A 233 -1.49 -23.48 11.58
CA ASP A 233 -0.29 -23.02 10.87
C ASP A 233 -0.35 -23.24 9.35
N LYS A 234 -0.80 -24.42 8.92
CA LYS A 234 -0.86 -24.78 7.48
C LYS A 234 -1.83 -23.90 6.70
N LEU A 235 -3.05 -23.72 7.21
CA LEU A 235 -4.06 -22.91 6.53
C LEU A 235 -3.69 -21.43 6.61
N TYR A 236 -3.10 -21.00 7.73
CA TYR A 236 -2.56 -19.66 7.90
C TYR A 236 -1.52 -19.31 6.84
N GLU A 237 -0.45 -20.09 6.70
CA GLU A 237 0.59 -19.86 5.69
C GLU A 237 -0.01 -19.83 4.28
N LYS A 238 -0.92 -20.78 4.00
CA LYS A 238 -1.63 -20.92 2.74
C LYS A 238 -2.44 -19.67 2.35
N VAL A 239 -3.20 -19.06 3.27
CA VAL A 239 -4.04 -17.90 2.95
C VAL A 239 -3.26 -16.58 2.97
N ILE A 240 -2.19 -16.48 3.76
CA ILE A 240 -1.34 -15.29 3.84
C ILE A 240 -0.45 -15.17 2.60
N SER A 241 0.15 -16.27 2.12
CA SER A 241 1.05 -16.28 0.96
C SER A 241 0.42 -15.75 -0.33
N ILE A 242 -0.90 -15.90 -0.48
CA ILE A 242 -1.67 -15.42 -1.64
C ILE A 242 -2.33 -14.06 -1.41
N GLY A 243 -2.23 -13.51 -0.19
CA GLY A 243 -2.82 -12.23 0.18
C GLY A 243 -4.35 -12.26 0.36
N LEU A 244 -4.94 -13.40 0.73
CA LEU A 244 -6.37 -13.45 1.10
C LEU A 244 -6.64 -12.58 2.33
N PHE A 245 -5.68 -12.57 3.26
CA PHE A 245 -5.64 -11.66 4.39
C PHE A 245 -4.34 -10.86 4.37
N ASP A 246 -4.41 -9.62 4.83
CA ASP A 246 -3.26 -8.74 4.99
C ASP A 246 -2.78 -8.82 6.44
N ILE A 247 -1.48 -9.08 6.63
CA ILE A 247 -0.84 -9.01 7.94
C ILE A 247 0.17 -7.88 8.00
N SER A 248 0.08 -7.05 9.03
CA SER A 248 1.03 -5.98 9.30
C SER A 248 1.72 -6.23 10.62
N PHE A 249 3.02 -5.94 10.71
CA PHE A 249 3.73 -6.00 11.99
C PHE A 249 4.13 -4.61 12.45
N ILE A 250 3.89 -4.31 13.72
CA ILE A 250 4.47 -3.17 14.42
C ILE A 250 5.58 -3.69 15.32
N SER A 251 6.73 -3.01 15.31
CA SER A 251 7.78 -3.23 16.29
C SER A 251 7.88 -2.04 17.23
N ASN A 252 7.79 -2.30 18.54
CA ASN A 252 8.05 -1.32 19.60
C ASN A 252 9.04 -1.91 20.63
N GLU A 253 9.31 -1.16 21.69
CA GLU A 253 10.21 -1.58 22.78
C GLU A 253 9.74 -2.86 23.50
N SER A 254 8.45 -3.23 23.37
CA SER A 254 7.87 -4.45 23.94
C SER A 254 7.95 -5.67 23.02
N GLY A 255 8.38 -5.50 21.76
CA GLY A 255 8.54 -6.58 20.79
C GLY A 255 7.88 -6.30 19.46
N ARG A 256 7.84 -7.35 18.62
CA ARG A 256 7.20 -7.35 17.31
C ARG A 256 5.82 -8.00 17.41
N ILE A 257 4.78 -7.30 16.96
CA ILE A 257 3.39 -7.71 17.11
C ILE A 257 2.68 -7.59 15.77
N GLY A 258 2.04 -8.68 15.35
CA GLY A 258 1.31 -8.78 14.09
C GLY A 258 -0.19 -8.57 14.25
N PHE A 259 -0.80 -7.96 13.23
CA PHE A 259 -2.24 -7.73 13.15
C PHE A 259 -2.74 -8.09 11.75
N ILE A 260 -3.92 -8.72 11.69
CA ILE A 260 -4.57 -9.17 10.47
C ILE A 260 -5.78 -8.32 10.15
N THR A 261 -5.91 -7.97 8.87
CA THR A 261 -7.02 -7.21 8.28
C THR A 261 -7.46 -7.84 6.96
N LYS A 262 -8.66 -7.50 6.48
CA LYS A 262 -9.09 -7.89 5.12
C LYS A 262 -8.57 -6.85 4.10
N PRO A 263 -7.96 -7.26 2.97
CA PRO A 263 -7.61 -6.32 1.91
C PRO A 263 -8.81 -5.48 1.43
N SER A 264 -9.99 -6.11 1.33
CA SER A 264 -11.24 -5.45 0.95
C SER A 264 -11.80 -4.49 2.00
N ALA A 265 -11.29 -4.47 3.24
CA ALA A 265 -11.73 -3.50 4.25
C ALA A 265 -11.28 -2.07 3.91
N PHE A 266 -10.27 -1.92 3.05
CA PHE A 266 -9.66 -0.63 2.68
C PHE A 266 -10.13 -0.10 1.32
N GLN A 267 -10.79 -0.90 0.49
CA GLN A 267 -11.16 -0.52 -0.88
C GLN A 267 -12.59 -0.95 -1.26
N LYS A 268 -13.37 0.01 -1.79
CA LYS A 268 -14.68 -0.27 -2.45
C LYS A 268 -14.63 -0.19 -3.97
N PHE A 269 -13.75 0.63 -4.55
CA PHE A 269 -13.68 0.85 -6.00
C PHE A 269 -12.24 0.94 -6.51
N GLY A 270 -11.84 -0.04 -7.30
CA GLY A 270 -10.81 0.12 -8.31
C GLY A 270 -9.35 0.13 -7.84
N SER A 271 -8.51 -0.35 -8.77
CA SER A 271 -7.07 -0.53 -8.77
C SER A 271 -6.25 0.76 -8.58
N ASN A 272 -6.37 1.43 -7.42
CA ASN A 272 -5.58 2.63 -7.13
C ASN A 272 -4.39 2.32 -6.22
N SER A 273 -3.32 1.76 -6.80
CA SER A 273 -2.03 1.50 -6.15
C SER A 273 -1.30 2.74 -5.61
N MET A 274 -1.76 3.97 -5.92
CA MET A 274 -1.30 5.19 -5.23
C MET A 274 -1.61 5.18 -3.74
N LEU A 275 -2.73 4.56 -3.36
CA LEU A 275 -3.25 4.57 -2.00
C LEU A 275 -2.59 3.49 -1.14
N ASP A 276 -1.77 2.61 -1.69
CA ASP A 276 -1.19 1.49 -0.95
C ASP A 276 -0.37 1.98 0.24
N ASP A 277 0.45 3.00 0.05
CA ASP A 277 1.25 3.57 1.15
C ASP A 277 0.36 4.29 2.18
N THR A 278 -0.72 4.94 1.76
CA THR A 278 -1.67 5.55 2.71
C THR A 278 -2.52 4.52 3.45
N PHE A 279 -2.88 3.42 2.79
CA PHE A 279 -3.51 2.27 3.44
C PHE A 279 -2.56 1.60 4.39
N ASP A 280 -1.27 1.54 4.09
CA ASP A 280 -0.27 1.00 5.00
C ASP A 280 -0.09 1.91 6.22
N LEU A 281 -0.16 3.23 6.07
CA LEU A 281 -0.23 4.16 7.21
C LEU A 281 -1.52 3.99 8.02
N ALA A 282 -2.65 3.75 7.36
CA ALA A 282 -3.90 3.44 8.06
C ALA A 282 -3.83 2.11 8.79
N LYS A 283 -3.26 1.06 8.19
CA LYS A 283 -2.99 -0.23 8.83
C LYS A 283 -2.04 -0.08 10.00
N ALA A 284 -0.99 0.73 9.88
CA ALA A 284 -0.10 1.07 10.98
C ALA A 284 -0.85 1.79 12.11
N PHE A 285 -1.71 2.77 11.79
CA PHE A 285 -2.50 3.47 12.81
C PHE A 285 -3.52 2.56 13.49
N ILE A 286 -4.27 1.75 12.72
CA ILE A 286 -5.21 0.74 13.22
C ILE A 286 -4.48 -0.26 14.12
N SER A 287 -3.31 -0.72 13.71
CA SER A 287 -2.49 -1.66 14.47
C SER A 287 -2.00 -1.04 15.79
N SER A 288 -1.52 0.22 15.79
CA SER A 288 -1.12 0.93 17.02
C SER A 288 -2.30 1.13 17.98
N ILE A 289 -3.49 1.46 17.46
CA ILE A 289 -4.71 1.62 18.25
C ILE A 289 -5.15 0.26 18.82
N THR A 290 -5.14 -0.80 18.00
CA THR A 290 -5.52 -2.16 18.41
C THR A 290 -4.57 -2.68 19.50
N TYR A 291 -3.26 -2.45 19.35
CA TYR A 291 -2.27 -2.72 20.40
C TYR A 291 -2.61 -1.98 21.69
N GLY A 292 -2.92 -0.68 21.61
CA GLY A 292 -3.36 0.13 22.75
C GLY A 292 -4.60 -0.42 23.46
N MET A 293 -5.52 -1.07 22.75
CA MET A 293 -6.73 -1.67 23.32
C MET A 293 -6.50 -3.03 23.95
N LYS A 294 -5.74 -3.89 23.27
CA LYS A 294 -5.67 -5.33 23.55
C LYS A 294 -4.44 -5.73 24.36
N ASN A 295 -3.32 -5.04 24.17
CA ASN A 295 -2.01 -5.45 24.71
C ASN A 295 -1.42 -4.42 25.67
N SER A 296 -1.74 -3.13 25.53
CA SER A 296 -1.21 -2.10 26.42
C SER A 296 -1.76 -2.22 27.84
N THR A 297 -0.90 -1.98 28.84
CA THR A 297 -1.26 -2.04 30.26
C THR A 297 -1.97 -0.75 30.69
N TYR A 298 -2.73 -0.81 31.79
CA TYR A 298 -3.38 0.38 32.34
C TYR A 298 -2.38 1.49 32.65
N ALA A 299 -1.21 1.14 33.22
CA ALA A 299 -0.16 2.10 33.57
C ALA A 299 0.43 2.83 32.35
N ARG A 300 0.61 2.14 31.22
CA ARG A 300 1.12 2.75 29.97
C ARG A 300 0.08 3.64 29.27
N GLY A 301 -1.20 3.47 29.57
CA GLY A 301 -2.30 4.23 28.97
C GLY A 301 -3.19 3.41 28.03
N ARG A 302 -3.65 2.24 28.49
CA ARG A 302 -4.59 1.37 27.74
C ARG A 302 -5.81 2.13 27.21
N ILE A 303 -6.20 1.83 25.97
CA ILE A 303 -7.38 2.40 25.31
C ILE A 303 -8.62 1.58 25.68
N ASN A 304 -9.55 2.22 26.40
CA ASN A 304 -10.82 1.58 26.81
C ASN A 304 -12.01 1.95 25.91
N ASN A 305 -11.98 3.13 25.27
CA ASN A 305 -13.03 3.60 24.38
C ASN A 305 -12.41 4.14 23.09
N VAL A 306 -12.29 3.26 22.09
CA VAL A 306 -11.66 3.57 20.81
C VAL A 306 -12.45 4.58 20.00
N GLU A 307 -13.79 4.49 20.02
CA GLU A 307 -14.65 5.39 19.27
C GLU A 307 -14.54 6.83 19.78
N ALA A 308 -14.61 7.04 21.10
CA ALA A 308 -14.46 8.36 21.71
C ALA A 308 -13.05 8.95 21.47
N LEU A 309 -12.02 8.10 21.55
CA LEU A 309 -10.64 8.50 21.27
C LEU A 309 -10.48 8.97 19.83
N LEU A 310 -10.92 8.17 18.86
CA LEU A 310 -10.81 8.49 17.44
C LEU A 310 -11.67 9.70 17.07
N LYS A 311 -12.91 9.80 17.56
CA LYS A 311 -13.76 10.99 17.35
C LYS A 311 -13.10 12.26 17.87
N LYS A 312 -12.43 12.21 19.03
CA LYS A 312 -11.69 13.35 19.58
C LYS A 312 -10.52 13.77 18.67
N LEU A 313 -9.75 12.80 18.19
CA LEU A 313 -8.63 13.03 17.28
C LEU A 313 -9.09 13.60 15.93
N ILE A 314 -10.12 12.99 15.33
CA ILE A 314 -10.75 13.42 14.07
C ILE A 314 -11.32 14.84 14.19
N GLY A 315 -11.87 15.19 15.35
CA GLY A 315 -12.34 16.55 15.66
C GLY A 315 -11.21 17.57 15.90
N GLY A 316 -9.94 17.21 15.72
CA GLY A 316 -8.78 18.09 15.91
C GLY A 316 -8.36 18.28 17.37
N GLY A 317 -8.93 17.48 18.29
CA GLY A 317 -8.58 17.47 19.70
C GLY A 317 -7.31 16.69 20.01
N THR A 318 -6.84 16.80 21.25
CA THR A 318 -5.63 16.13 21.76
C THR A 318 -6.01 14.99 22.72
N VAL A 319 -5.31 13.85 22.61
CA VAL A 319 -5.44 12.67 23.47
C VAL A 319 -4.17 12.48 24.31
N GLY A 320 -4.29 11.89 25.50
CA GLY A 320 -3.22 11.76 26.49
C GLY A 320 -3.34 12.80 27.63
N PRO A 321 -2.27 13.05 28.41
CA PRO A 321 -0.93 12.51 28.23
C PRO A 321 -0.73 11.12 28.84
N VAL A 322 -0.07 10.21 28.12
CA VAL A 322 0.32 8.86 28.59
C VAL A 322 1.66 8.44 27.97
N GLU A 323 2.34 7.47 28.58
CA GLU A 323 3.64 6.94 28.10
C GLU A 323 3.51 6.25 26.73
N ALA A 324 2.46 5.43 26.54
CA ALA A 324 2.26 4.64 25.33
C ALA A 324 2.29 5.47 24.05
N ILE A 325 1.82 6.72 24.10
CA ILE A 325 1.80 7.61 22.93
C ILE A 325 3.21 7.84 22.38
N GLY A 326 4.20 8.06 23.25
CA GLY A 326 5.59 8.29 22.85
C GLY A 326 6.34 7.02 22.44
N GLN A 327 5.76 5.83 22.58
CA GLN A 327 6.38 4.57 22.19
C GLN A 327 5.71 4.00 20.93
N ASP A 328 4.38 3.96 20.92
CA ASP A 328 3.59 3.19 19.94
C ASP A 328 3.23 4.01 18.68
N TYR A 329 3.47 5.34 18.70
CA TYR A 329 3.08 6.25 17.60
C TYR A 329 4.27 7.02 16.99
N LYS A 330 5.51 6.78 17.43
CA LYS A 330 6.73 7.41 16.90
C LYS A 330 6.83 7.34 15.37
N LEU A 331 6.52 6.17 14.80
CA LEU A 331 6.52 5.97 13.35
C LEU A 331 5.49 6.87 12.64
N LEU A 332 4.27 6.94 13.21
CA LEU A 332 3.18 7.74 12.68
C LEU A 332 3.47 9.24 12.80
N GLU A 333 4.23 9.66 13.81
CA GLU A 333 4.73 11.04 13.93
C GLU A 333 5.75 11.37 12.84
N LEU A 334 6.74 10.50 12.62
CA LEU A 334 7.75 10.68 11.56
C LEU A 334 7.11 10.84 10.18
N ARG A 335 5.95 10.22 9.96
CA ARG A 335 5.19 10.28 8.71
C ARG A 335 4.11 11.37 8.69
N GLY A 336 4.06 12.20 9.72
CA GLY A 336 3.11 13.32 9.80
C GLY A 336 1.65 12.89 9.85
N VAL A 337 1.36 11.67 10.32
CA VAL A 337 -0.01 11.21 10.60
C VAL A 337 -0.49 11.79 11.92
N VAL A 338 0.39 11.83 12.91
CA VAL A 338 0.13 12.40 14.23
C VAL A 338 1.23 13.39 14.61
N LYS A 339 0.93 14.28 15.54
CA LYS A 339 1.90 15.11 16.24
C LYS A 339 1.96 14.64 17.68
N ILE A 340 3.13 14.24 18.14
CA ILE A 340 3.37 13.90 19.54
C ILE A 340 3.92 15.16 20.23
N THR A 341 3.50 15.39 21.47
CA THR A 341 4.01 16.50 22.28
C THR A 341 4.36 15.96 23.65
N PRO A 342 5.65 15.95 24.03
CA PRO A 342 6.09 15.52 25.34
C PRO A 342 5.60 16.51 26.40
N THR A 343 5.29 15.98 27.58
CA THR A 343 4.96 16.73 28.78
C THR A 343 5.46 15.97 30.00
N ILE A 344 5.43 16.61 31.16
CA ILE A 344 5.87 15.99 32.41
C ILE A 344 4.64 15.79 33.28
N ASN A 345 4.44 14.55 33.75
CA ASN A 345 3.41 14.21 34.72
C ASN A 345 4.04 13.40 35.85
N TYR A 346 3.89 13.83 37.10
CA TYR A 346 4.50 13.19 38.28
C TYR A 346 5.98 12.79 38.09
N ASN A 347 6.81 13.70 37.56
CA ASN A 347 8.24 13.48 37.26
C ASN A 347 8.55 12.40 36.22
N GLN A 348 7.56 11.97 35.44
CA GLN A 348 7.73 11.06 34.31
C GLN A 348 7.42 11.81 33.01
N GLU A 349 8.23 11.54 31.98
CA GLU A 349 7.96 12.02 30.63
C GLU A 349 6.77 11.23 30.07
N VAL A 350 5.71 11.94 29.73
CA VAL A 350 4.49 11.40 29.14
C VAL A 350 4.14 12.20 27.90
N PHE A 351 3.33 11.63 27.02
CA PHE A 351 3.15 12.19 25.69
C PHE A 351 1.67 12.40 25.40
N SER A 352 1.37 13.52 24.75
CA SER A 352 0.06 13.78 24.17
C SER A 352 0.13 13.69 22.66
N MET A 353 -0.99 13.35 22.02
CA MET A 353 -1.08 13.16 20.57
C MET A 353 -2.23 13.97 20.00
N LYS A 354 -1.98 14.58 18.83
CA LYS A 354 -3.00 15.16 17.96
C LYS A 354 -2.90 14.52 16.58
N LEU A 355 -4.04 14.24 15.95
CA LEU A 355 -4.09 13.74 14.59
C LEU A 355 -3.85 14.89 13.61
N LEU A 356 -2.91 14.71 12.69
CA LEU A 356 -2.61 15.65 11.60
C LEU A 356 -3.36 15.30 10.32
N LYS A 357 -3.70 14.01 10.15
CA LYS A 357 -4.30 13.43 8.94
C LYS A 357 -5.66 12.84 9.25
N LYS A 358 -6.69 13.67 9.07
CA LYS A 358 -8.05 13.42 9.55
C LYS A 358 -8.64 12.16 8.91
N GLU A 359 -8.45 12.03 7.60
CA GLU A 359 -8.89 10.94 6.76
C GLU A 359 -8.31 9.57 7.14
N ILE A 360 -7.06 9.52 7.63
CA ILE A 360 -6.49 8.28 8.20
C ILE A 360 -7.23 7.90 9.49
N GLY A 361 -7.61 8.89 10.30
CA GLY A 361 -8.43 8.67 11.49
C GLY A 361 -9.86 8.23 11.17
N GLU A 362 -10.49 8.84 10.17
CA GLU A 362 -11.84 8.46 9.69
C GLU A 362 -11.84 7.03 9.14
N LEU A 363 -10.82 6.67 8.34
CA LEU A 363 -10.61 5.32 7.84
C LEU A 363 -10.44 4.31 8.99
N ALA A 364 -9.58 4.62 9.97
CA ALA A 364 -9.37 3.76 11.13
C ALA A 364 -10.64 3.60 11.98
N LEU A 365 -11.40 4.67 12.19
CA LEU A 365 -12.65 4.62 12.93
C LEU A 365 -13.66 3.69 12.26
N ASN A 366 -13.86 3.83 10.95
CA ASN A 366 -14.78 2.98 10.20
C ASN A 366 -14.35 1.52 10.31
N ILE A 367 -13.11 1.19 9.94
CA ILE A 367 -12.63 -0.19 9.98
C ILE A 367 -12.78 -0.81 11.38
N LEU A 368 -12.37 -0.10 12.43
CA LEU A 368 -12.42 -0.62 13.80
C LEU A 368 -13.84 -0.71 14.40
N THR A 369 -14.85 -0.09 13.78
CA THR A 369 -16.24 -0.08 14.29
C THR A 369 -17.21 -0.87 13.42
N THR A 370 -16.96 -0.98 12.12
CA THR A 370 -17.85 -1.63 11.14
C THR A 370 -17.17 -2.77 10.37
N GLY A 371 -15.89 -3.03 10.62
CA GLY A 371 -15.10 -4.02 9.88
C GLY A 371 -14.70 -3.56 8.47
N SER A 372 -15.12 -2.38 8.02
CA SER A 372 -14.91 -1.93 6.65
C SER A 372 -15.00 -0.41 6.47
N ALA A 373 -14.19 0.14 5.57
CA ALA A 373 -14.23 1.54 5.16
C ALA A 373 -15.23 1.85 4.02
N ASN A 374 -16.08 0.90 3.63
CA ASN A 374 -16.88 0.91 2.39
C ASN A 374 -17.86 2.09 2.20
N GLU A 375 -18.11 2.91 3.22
CA GLU A 375 -19.05 4.04 3.12
C GLU A 375 -18.39 5.39 2.80
N TYR A 376 -17.06 5.48 2.78
CA TYR A 376 -16.35 6.74 2.57
C TYR A 376 -15.64 6.82 1.21
N SER A 377 -15.96 7.85 0.44
CA SER A 377 -15.15 8.33 -0.68
C SER A 377 -13.96 9.12 -0.12
N LEU A 378 -12.86 8.44 0.19
CA LEU A 378 -11.73 9.08 0.86
C LEU A 378 -10.83 9.85 -0.11
N ASN A 379 -10.64 11.14 0.18
CA ASN A 379 -9.50 11.93 -0.31
C ASN A 379 -8.31 11.70 0.63
N LEU A 380 -7.62 10.57 0.49
CA LEU A 380 -6.45 10.20 1.30
C LEU A 380 -5.18 10.92 0.79
N PRO A 381 -4.45 11.72 1.59
CA PRO A 381 -3.18 12.27 1.14
C PRO A 381 -2.18 11.14 0.91
N ASN A 382 -1.47 11.16 -0.21
CA ASN A 382 -0.45 10.14 -0.50
C ASN A 382 0.83 10.48 0.26
N ILE A 383 1.32 9.53 1.05
CA ILE A 383 2.59 9.64 1.77
C ILE A 383 3.33 8.35 1.55
N THR A 384 4.50 8.46 0.96
CA THR A 384 5.32 7.29 0.63
C THR A 384 6.57 7.25 1.53
N GLY A 385 7.22 6.10 1.59
CA GLY A 385 8.51 5.91 2.27
C GLY A 385 8.64 4.56 2.98
N SER A 386 9.87 4.05 3.08
CA SER A 386 10.19 2.77 3.75
C SER A 386 10.08 2.85 5.28
N MET A 387 9.39 1.88 5.91
CA MET A 387 9.13 1.86 7.34
C MET A 387 10.09 0.90 8.07
N ASN A 388 11.06 1.44 8.82
CA ASN A 388 12.05 0.60 9.52
C ASN A 388 11.47 -0.21 10.70
N ASN A 389 10.28 0.17 11.20
CA ASN A 389 9.62 -0.46 12.37
C ASN A 389 8.22 -0.99 12.07
N PHE A 390 7.79 -0.97 10.80
CA PHE A 390 6.53 -1.55 10.36
C PHE A 390 6.78 -2.39 9.12
N GLU A 391 6.34 -3.63 9.17
CA GLU A 391 6.37 -4.53 8.01
C GLU A 391 5.01 -4.46 7.32
N ALA A 392 5.03 -4.00 6.06
CA ALA A 392 3.82 -3.89 5.25
C ALA A 392 3.31 -5.29 4.84
N PRO A 393 1.99 -5.45 4.59
CA PRO A 393 1.43 -6.74 4.20
C PRO A 393 2.07 -7.36 2.98
N GLU A 394 2.44 -6.54 2.00
CA GLU A 394 3.11 -7.03 0.81
C GLU A 394 4.50 -7.62 1.11
N GLN A 395 5.31 -6.93 1.90
CA GLN A 395 6.65 -7.39 2.28
C GLN A 395 6.58 -8.72 3.03
N HIS A 396 5.64 -8.83 3.98
CA HIS A 396 5.44 -10.06 4.73
C HIS A 396 4.96 -11.21 3.85
N ARG A 397 4.00 -10.94 2.97
CA ARG A 397 3.45 -11.92 2.04
C ARG A 397 4.50 -12.47 1.10
N VAL A 398 5.33 -11.62 0.50
CA VAL A 398 6.42 -12.05 -0.39
C VAL A 398 7.40 -12.95 0.37
N THR A 399 7.78 -12.57 1.60
CA THR A 399 8.68 -13.36 2.45
C THR A 399 8.07 -14.72 2.81
N THR A 400 6.80 -14.73 3.21
CA THR A 400 6.06 -15.95 3.55
C THR A 400 5.91 -16.87 2.34
N ARG A 401 5.56 -16.31 1.18
CA ARG A 401 5.39 -17.07 -0.06
C ARG A 401 6.69 -17.71 -0.50
N LYS A 402 7.81 -16.99 -0.50
CA LYS A 402 9.13 -17.55 -0.84
C LYS A 402 9.49 -18.74 0.05
N LYS A 403 9.35 -18.59 1.36
CA LYS A 403 9.58 -19.67 2.33
C LYS A 403 8.65 -20.87 2.08
N GLN A 404 7.36 -20.61 1.81
CA GLN A 404 6.39 -21.67 1.54
C GLN A 404 6.72 -22.42 0.25
N VAL A 405 7.11 -21.71 -0.81
CA VAL A 405 7.47 -22.32 -2.10
C VAL A 405 8.72 -23.20 -1.98
N GLU A 406 9.71 -22.77 -1.19
CA GLU A 406 10.89 -23.59 -0.88
C GLU A 406 10.53 -24.89 -0.13
N LEU A 407 9.53 -24.85 0.76
CA LEU A 407 9.14 -26.00 1.57
C LEU A 407 8.12 -26.92 0.87
N ASN A 408 7.11 -26.33 0.23
CA ASN A 408 6.03 -27.03 -0.46
C ASN A 408 5.41 -26.14 -1.56
N PRO A 409 5.94 -26.19 -2.79
CA PRO A 409 5.47 -25.35 -3.89
C PRO A 409 4.04 -25.67 -4.32
N GLN A 410 3.58 -26.91 -4.15
CA GLN A 410 2.26 -27.36 -4.59
C GLN A 410 1.12 -26.54 -3.96
N ILE A 411 1.24 -26.19 -2.68
CA ILE A 411 0.20 -25.43 -1.97
C ILE A 411 -0.04 -24.07 -2.64
N THR A 412 1.04 -23.36 -2.98
CA THR A 412 0.95 -22.05 -3.65
C THR A 412 0.44 -22.21 -5.08
N HIS A 413 0.94 -23.22 -5.80
CA HIS A 413 0.57 -23.47 -7.19
C HIS A 413 -0.91 -23.83 -7.34
N ASP A 414 -1.43 -24.75 -6.51
CA ASP A 414 -2.82 -25.20 -6.56
C ASP A 414 -3.78 -24.02 -6.39
N ILE A 415 -3.45 -23.09 -5.49
CA ILE A 415 -4.26 -21.90 -5.29
C ILE A 415 -4.19 -20.95 -6.48
N LEU A 416 -2.99 -20.61 -6.95
CA LEU A 416 -2.85 -19.67 -8.07
C LEU A 416 -3.50 -20.24 -9.35
N LEU A 417 -3.41 -21.55 -9.55
CA LEU A 417 -4.13 -22.26 -10.60
C LEU A 417 -5.65 -22.22 -10.38
N SER A 418 -6.13 -22.42 -9.16
CA SER A 418 -7.55 -22.28 -8.82
C SER A 418 -8.09 -20.87 -9.12
N LEU A 419 -7.31 -19.82 -8.84
CA LEU A 419 -7.68 -18.45 -9.16
C LEU A 419 -7.70 -18.18 -10.67
N ARG A 420 -6.85 -18.88 -11.43
CA ARG A 420 -6.77 -18.81 -12.89
C ARG A 420 -7.90 -19.58 -13.58
N THR A 421 -8.11 -20.85 -13.25
CA THR A 421 -9.00 -21.77 -13.98
C THR A 421 -10.36 -21.97 -13.30
N GLY A 422 -10.53 -21.51 -12.06
CA GLY A 422 -11.76 -21.73 -11.28
C GLY A 422 -11.83 -23.11 -10.61
N GLY A 423 -10.69 -23.77 -10.40
CA GLY A 423 -10.62 -25.07 -9.72
C GLY A 423 -10.92 -26.28 -10.62
N VAL A 424 -10.75 -26.11 -11.95
CA VAL A 424 -10.81 -27.18 -12.96
C VAL A 424 -9.41 -27.63 -13.33
#